data_AF-A0A1G0GDU1-F1
#
_entry.id   AF-A0A1G0GDU1-F1
#
_cell.length_a   1.000
_cell.length_b   1.000
_cell.length_c   1.000
_cell.angle_alpha   90.00
_cell.angle_beta   90.00
_cell.angle_gamma   90.00
#
_symmetry.space_group_name_H-M   'P 1'
#
loop_
_entity.id
_entity.type
_entity.pdbx_description
1 polymer ?
#
loop_
_entity_poly.entity_id
_entity_poly.type
_entity_poly.pdbx_seq_one_letter_code
_entity_poly.pdbx_strand_id
1 'polypeptide(L)'
;MGLELLSEVKKINADSRWLFPSERTNASIRGQSVDHALRRSLHVFPDVKSFCVHDCRRTAATHMASLRISGETLSRILNHVKTGVTEQHYIKHGYDDEKHNAL
;
A
#
# COMPACT_ATOMS: atom_id res chain seq x y z
N MET A 1 -5.51 -14.24 -3.93
CA MET A 1 -5.53 -12.84 -4.40
C MET A 1 -4.15 -12.20 -4.59
N GLY A 2 -3.36 -11.90 -3.53
CA GLY A 2 -2.07 -11.19 -3.71
C GLY A 2 -1.02 -11.92 -4.54
N LEU A 3 -0.85 -13.23 -4.29
CA LEU A 3 0.06 -14.08 -5.08
C LEU A 3 -0.44 -14.31 -6.51
N GLU A 4 -1.77 -14.34 -6.72
CA GLU A 4 -2.36 -14.44 -8.06
C GLU A 4 -1.99 -13.23 -8.91
N LEU A 5 -2.16 -12.01 -8.39
CA LEU A 5 -1.77 -10.77 -9.09
C LEU A 5 -0.29 -10.79 -9.48
N LEU A 6 0.60 -11.21 -8.56
CA LEU A 6 2.02 -11.34 -8.88
C LEU A 6 2.29 -12.38 -9.97
N SER A 7 1.55 -13.49 -9.96
CA SER A 7 1.65 -14.51 -10.99
C SER A 7 1.18 -13.99 -12.36
N GLU A 8 0.12 -13.18 -12.40
CA GLU A 8 -0.41 -12.58 -13.62
C GLU A 8 0.56 -11.56 -14.19
N VAL A 9 1.09 -10.67 -13.34
CA VAL A 9 2.11 -9.69 -13.73
C VAL A 9 3.35 -10.38 -14.30
N LYS A 10 3.77 -11.51 -13.70
CA LYS A 10 4.90 -12.30 -14.19
C LYS A 10 4.61 -12.95 -15.55
N LYS A 11 3.38 -13.40 -15.80
CA LYS A 11 2.97 -13.93 -17.12
C LYS A 11 2.98 -12.84 -18.19
N ILE A 12 2.50 -11.64 -17.86
CA ILE A 12 2.47 -10.50 -18.78
C ILE A 12 3.88 -10.05 -19.15
N ASN A 13 4.82 -10.11 -18.20
CA ASN A 13 6.20 -9.62 -18.36
C ASN A 13 7.22 -10.78 -18.38
N ALA A 14 6.87 -11.93 -18.97
CA ALA A 14 7.64 -13.17 -18.87
C ALA A 14 9.11 -13.04 -19.32
N ASP A 15 9.36 -12.22 -20.35
CA ASP A 15 10.69 -12.02 -20.92
C ASP A 15 11.50 -10.90 -20.24
N SER A 16 10.93 -10.25 -19.22
CA SER A 16 11.59 -9.16 -18.52
C SER A 16 12.35 -9.61 -17.28
N ARG A 17 13.52 -9.01 -17.06
CA ARG A 17 14.24 -9.10 -15.78
C ARG A 17 13.47 -8.46 -14.62
N TRP A 18 12.58 -7.50 -14.90
CA TRP A 18 11.89 -6.71 -13.89
C TRP A 18 10.43 -7.12 -13.78
N LEU A 19 9.90 -7.21 -12.56
CA LEU A 19 8.48 -7.51 -12.33
C LEU A 19 7.56 -6.45 -12.96
N PHE A 20 7.97 -5.17 -12.88
CA PHE A 20 7.32 -4.05 -13.54
C PHE A 20 8.33 -3.36 -14.45
N PRO A 21 8.43 -3.76 -15.73
CA PRO A 21 9.35 -3.15 -16.67
C PRO A 21 8.88 -1.79 -17.16
N SER A 22 9.83 -0.96 -17.58
CA SER A 22 9.56 0.24 -18.36
C SER A 22 9.34 -0.13 -19.83
N GLU A 23 8.28 0.39 -20.44
CA GLU A 23 8.00 0.21 -21.86
C GLU A 23 9.02 0.91 -22.78
N ARG A 24 9.72 1.93 -22.24
CA ARG A 24 10.60 2.80 -23.03
C ARG A 24 12.09 2.46 -22.90
N THR A 25 12.45 1.65 -21.91
CA THR A 25 13.84 1.41 -21.52
C THR A 25 13.99 -0.03 -21.02
N ASN A 26 15.15 -0.66 -21.20
CA ASN A 26 15.43 -1.99 -20.65
C ASN A 26 15.73 -1.97 -19.13
N ALA A 27 14.85 -1.33 -18.35
CA ALA A 27 14.99 -1.07 -16.91
C ALA A 27 13.64 -1.20 -16.19
N SER A 28 13.63 -1.18 -14.86
CA SER A 28 12.39 -1.13 -14.08
C SER A 28 11.66 0.20 -14.25
N ILE A 29 10.34 0.18 -14.04
CA ILE A 29 9.55 1.40 -13.95
C ILE A 29 10.04 2.28 -12.80
N ARG A 30 10.10 3.59 -13.02
CA ARG A 30 10.45 4.58 -12.00
C ARG A 30 9.20 5.02 -11.25
N GLY A 31 9.33 5.36 -9.96
CA GLY A 31 8.19 5.85 -9.16
C GLY A 31 7.47 7.05 -9.79
N GLN A 32 8.23 8.00 -10.34
CA GLN A 32 7.66 9.15 -11.04
C GLN A 32 6.78 8.75 -12.23
N SER A 33 7.11 7.67 -12.94
CA SER A 33 6.30 7.18 -14.06
C SER A 33 4.92 6.75 -13.59
N VAL A 34 4.82 6.16 -12.39
CA VAL A 34 3.54 5.74 -11.78
C VAL A 34 2.70 6.97 -11.43
N ASP A 35 3.31 8.00 -10.83
CA ASP A 35 2.59 9.25 -10.52
C ASP A 35 2.07 9.96 -11.77
N HIS A 36 2.87 9.98 -12.84
CA HIS A 36 2.46 10.54 -14.12
C HIS A 36 1.35 9.72 -14.78
N ALA A 37 1.42 8.39 -14.71
CA ALA A 37 0.37 7.51 -15.20
C ALA A 37 -0.94 7.76 -14.46
N LEU A 38 -0.92 7.80 -13.13
CA LEU A 38 -2.11 8.11 -12.31
C LEU A 38 -2.72 9.44 -12.71
N ARG A 39 -1.92 10.52 -12.78
CA ARG A 39 -2.40 11.86 -13.16
C ARG A 39 -3.06 11.88 -14.54
N ARG A 40 -2.52 11.12 -15.51
CA ARG A 40 -3.12 10.99 -16.83
C ARG A 40 -4.42 10.21 -16.80
N SER A 41 -4.55 9.23 -15.90
CA SER A 41 -5.74 8.37 -15.81
C SER A 41 -6.87 8.94 -14.96
N LEU A 42 -6.66 9.96 -14.12
CA LEU A 42 -7.70 10.47 -13.21
C LEU A 42 -9.02 10.86 -13.91
N HIS A 43 -8.97 11.29 -15.18
CA HIS A 43 -10.17 11.61 -15.95
C HIS A 43 -11.11 10.42 -16.18
N VAL A 44 -10.63 9.18 -16.09
CA VAL A 44 -11.46 7.97 -16.20
C VAL A 44 -12.24 7.68 -14.91
N PHE A 45 -11.95 8.43 -13.84
CA PHE A 45 -12.58 8.31 -12.52
C PHE A 45 -13.21 9.66 -12.13
N PRO A 46 -14.24 10.15 -12.85
CA PRO A 46 -14.78 11.49 -12.65
C PRO A 46 -15.37 11.72 -11.24
N ASP A 47 -15.88 10.66 -10.61
CA ASP A 47 -16.48 10.72 -9.28
C ASP A 47 -15.46 10.56 -8.14
N VAL A 48 -14.20 10.27 -8.48
CA VAL A 48 -13.14 10.06 -7.49
C VAL A 48 -12.35 11.35 -7.34
N LYS A 49 -12.31 11.89 -6.12
CA LYS A 49 -11.46 13.03 -5.79
C LYS A 49 -10.00 12.70 -6.14
N SER A 50 -9.29 13.68 -6.71
CA SER A 50 -7.87 13.56 -7.00
C SER A 50 -7.08 13.04 -5.79
N PHE A 51 -6.25 12.02 -6.04
CA PHE A 51 -5.40 11.37 -5.05
C PHE A 51 -4.01 11.10 -5.64
N CYS A 52 -3.04 10.76 -4.80
CA CYS A 52 -1.70 10.36 -5.21
C CYS A 52 -1.45 8.86 -4.93
N VAL A 53 -0.42 8.30 -5.55
CA VAL A 53 -0.06 6.88 -5.39
C VAL A 53 0.18 6.50 -3.90
N HIS A 54 0.67 7.46 -3.10
CA HIS A 54 0.88 7.25 -1.66
C HIS A 54 -0.43 7.06 -0.88
N ASP A 55 -1.56 7.56 -1.39
CA ASP A 55 -2.85 7.37 -0.73
C ASP A 55 -3.33 5.91 -0.81
N CYS A 56 -2.89 5.14 -1.81
CA CYS A 56 -3.12 3.68 -1.84
C CYS A 56 -2.47 3.00 -0.63
N ARG A 57 -1.24 3.40 -0.26
CA ARG A 57 -0.54 2.88 0.92
C ARG A 57 -1.24 3.28 2.21
N ARG A 58 -1.70 4.54 2.32
CA ARG A 58 -2.48 5.01 3.48
C ARG A 58 -3.79 4.26 3.62
N THR A 59 -4.51 4.05 2.52
CA THR A 59 -5.76 3.30 2.47
C THR A 59 -5.56 1.86 2.93
N ALA A 60 -4.52 1.17 2.43
CA ALA A 60 -4.17 -0.17 2.89
C ALA A 60 -3.89 -0.21 4.41
N ALA A 61 -3.15 0.79 4.93
CA ALA A 61 -2.89 0.90 6.36
C ALA A 61 -4.18 1.08 7.17
N THR A 62 -5.08 1.97 6.74
CA THR A 62 -6.38 2.18 7.39
C THR A 62 -7.22 0.90 7.40
N HIS A 63 -7.28 0.17 6.29
CA HIS A 63 -8.00 -1.11 6.24
C HIS A 63 -7.36 -2.17 7.17
N MET A 64 -6.03 -2.30 7.17
CA MET A 64 -5.34 -3.21 8.08
C MET A 64 -5.61 -2.87 9.55
N ALA A 65 -5.60 -1.59 9.90
CA ALA A 65 -5.95 -1.13 11.24
C ALA A 65 -7.41 -1.44 11.59
N SER A 66 -8.35 -1.26 10.65
CA SER A 66 -9.76 -1.59 10.85
C SER A 66 -9.99 -3.10 11.09
N LEU A 67 -9.12 -3.94 10.52
CA LEU A 67 -9.07 -5.39 10.75
C LEU A 67 -8.34 -5.78 12.05
N ARG A 68 -8.01 -4.81 12.91
CA ARG A 68 -7.30 -5.01 14.20
C ARG A 68 -5.92 -5.65 14.05
N ILE A 69 -5.27 -5.50 12.89
CA ILE A 69 -3.86 -5.90 12.74
C ILE A 69 -3.01 -5.02 13.67
N SER A 70 -2.14 -5.66 14.46
CA SER A 70 -1.32 -4.94 15.44
C SER A 70 -0.51 -3.82 14.78
N GLY A 71 -0.37 -2.69 15.48
CA GLY A 71 0.42 -1.55 14.96
C GLY A 71 1.88 -1.93 14.72
N GLU A 72 2.42 -2.89 15.47
CA GLU A 72 3.76 -3.44 15.19
C GLU A 72 3.81 -4.19 13.86
N THR A 73 2.86 -5.09 13.60
CA THR A 73 2.78 -5.83 12.34
C THR A 73 2.58 -4.85 11.17
N LEU A 74 1.70 -3.86 11.33
CA LEU A 74 1.44 -2.83 10.33
C LEU A 74 2.71 -2.01 10.04
N SER A 75 3.44 -1.56 11.06
CA SER A 75 4.70 -0.82 10.91
C SER A 75 5.74 -1.62 10.12
N ARG A 76 5.85 -2.93 10.40
CA ARG A 76 6.74 -3.83 9.63
C ARG A 76 6.28 -4.02 8.19
N ILE A 77 4.99 -4.22 7.93
CA ILE A 77 4.43 -4.33 6.56
C ILE A 77 4.71 -3.05 5.77
N LEU A 78 4.55 -1.89 6.40
CA LEU A 78 4.81 -0.60 5.79
C LEU A 78 6.31 -0.27 5.71
N ASN A 79 7.20 -1.08 6.30
CA ASN A 79 8.62 -0.79 6.43
C ASN A 79 8.87 0.61 7.02
N HIS A 80 8.12 0.96 8.06
CA HIS A 80 8.30 2.19 8.81
C HIS A 80 9.36 1.97 9.91
N VAL A 81 10.31 2.90 10.00
CA VAL A 81 11.27 2.90 11.12
C VAL A 81 10.55 3.43 12.34
N LYS A 82 10.50 2.63 13.42
CA LYS A 82 9.92 3.05 14.71
C LYS A 82 10.66 4.31 15.19
N THR A 83 10.04 5.49 15.04
CA THR A 83 10.62 6.76 15.47
C THR A 83 9.96 7.21 16.78
N GLY A 84 10.50 6.72 17.90
CA GLY A 84 10.15 7.17 19.25
C GLY A 84 8.75 6.77 19.76
N VAL A 85 8.45 7.23 20.99
CA VAL A 85 7.22 6.92 21.77
C VAL A 85 5.94 7.38 21.06
N THR A 86 6.06 8.25 20.06
CA THR A 86 4.95 8.96 19.41
C THR A 86 4.15 8.12 18.40
N GLU A 87 4.69 7.00 17.91
CA GLU A 87 3.94 6.07 17.03
C GLU A 87 2.86 5.25 17.77
N GLN A 88 2.84 5.27 19.11
CA GLN A 88 1.76 4.69 19.92
C GLN A 88 0.38 5.31 19.61
N HIS A 89 0.35 6.47 18.96
CA HIS A 89 -0.88 7.24 18.72
C HIS A 89 -1.65 6.89 17.43
N TYR A 90 -1.12 6.05 16.54
CA TYR A 90 -1.87 5.58 15.36
C TYR A 90 -2.76 4.36 15.64
N ILE A 91 -2.66 3.78 16.83
CA ILE A 91 -3.59 2.79 17.33
C ILE A 91 -4.66 3.51 18.15
N LYS A 92 -5.56 4.22 17.47
CA LYS A 92 -6.77 4.83 18.08
C LYS A 92 -8.06 4.16 17.60
N HIS A 93 -7.98 2.90 17.19
CA HIS A 93 -9.10 1.98 17.30
C HIS A 93 -8.87 1.19 18.59
N GLY A 94 -9.67 1.51 19.60
CA GLY A 94 -9.48 1.06 20.97
C GLY A 94 -9.36 -0.46 21.03
N TYR A 95 -8.24 -0.91 21.58
CA TYR A 95 -8.10 -2.23 22.21
C TYR A 95 -8.90 -2.32 23.53
N ASP A 96 -9.99 -1.54 23.65
CA ASP A 96 -10.83 -1.50 24.85
C ASP A 96 -11.63 -2.81 24.95
N ASP A 97 -12.10 -3.34 23.82
CA ASP A 97 -12.79 -4.64 23.75
C ASP A 97 -11.90 -5.80 24.21
N GLU A 98 -10.60 -5.77 23.87
CA GLU A 98 -9.65 -6.84 24.24
C GLU A 98 -9.32 -6.83 25.73
N LYS A 99 -9.33 -5.65 26.37
CA LYS A 99 -9.13 -5.54 27.82
C LYS A 99 -10.38 -5.92 28.62
N HIS A 100 -11.57 -5.71 28.07
CA HIS A 100 -12.82 -6.07 28.74
C HIS A 100 -13.05 -7.59 28.78
N ASN A 101 -12.66 -8.33 27.75
CA ASN A 101 -12.78 -9.80 27.71
C ASN A 101 -11.73 -10.56 28.54
N ALA A 102 -10.74 -9.85 29.09
CA ALA A 102 -9.69 -10.42 29.94
C ALA A 102 -9.95 -10.21 31.45
N LEU A 103 -11.10 -9.63 31.81
CA LEU A 103 -11.58 -9.41 33.17
C LEU A 103 -12.81 -10.28 33.44
#